data_AF-A0A8S8Z5L2-F1
#
_entry.id   AF-A0A8S8Z5L2-F1
#
_cell.length_a   1.000
_cell.length_b   1.000
_cell.length_c   1.000
_cell.angle_alpha   90.00
_cell.angle_beta   90.00
_cell.angle_gamma   90.00
#
_symmetry.space_group_name_H-M   'P 1'
#
loop_
_entity.id
_entity.type
_entity.pdbx_description
1 polymer ?
#
loop_
_entity_poly.entity_id
_entity_poly.type
_entity_poly.pdbx_seq_one_letter_code
_entity_poly.pdbx_strand_id
1 'polypeptide(L)'
;MSKPYTAEKLEMALKTYLANQQYKIAKASGNAKILDAFFQKFIISNLKLILKGKILEKSQDEISTYFNMEAEELTKQRDTVVKALVSKDLEEAVSSLASSPFNSEIQKAVELYNETKNIQAFDIYFDKMYYQNVSKSLRSENDQDISHVFGMEIDFFNIMSVVRGKFWGLDDERIQDLSCAATLNIPNQVMDRMRAAESVKDALDELASTKYKDLVPETEDDVEAIAEFEHAFEMGYYKAINGAFSKMFNFATVIGISKLIGYEVRNIGSIAFGVEQKIPVETTMSKLIIKEAE
;
A
#
# COMPACT_ATOMS: atom_id res chain seq x y z
N MET A 1 15.89 5.77 -23.12
CA MET A 1 14.55 5.46 -23.67
C MET A 1 14.50 5.86 -25.13
N SER A 2 14.27 4.91 -26.04
CA SER A 2 14.04 5.18 -27.46
C SER A 2 12.54 5.42 -27.73
N LYS A 3 12.24 6.34 -28.64
CA LYS A 3 10.86 6.66 -29.04
C LYS A 3 10.14 5.42 -29.63
N PRO A 4 8.81 5.29 -29.44
CA PRO A 4 7.93 6.21 -28.73
C PRO A 4 7.98 6.02 -27.20
N TYR A 5 7.87 7.15 -26.49
CA TYR A 5 7.67 7.18 -25.04
C TYR A 5 6.19 6.87 -24.77
N THR A 6 5.93 5.80 -24.03
CA THR A 6 4.59 5.45 -23.54
C THR A 6 4.51 5.74 -22.05
N ALA A 7 3.31 5.93 -21.48
CA ALA A 7 3.17 6.15 -20.04
C ALA A 7 3.73 4.95 -19.26
N GLU A 8 3.51 3.73 -19.75
CA GLU A 8 4.04 2.48 -19.18
C GLU A 8 5.58 2.50 -19.09
N LYS A 9 6.28 2.86 -20.18
CA LYS A 9 7.75 2.94 -20.17
C LYS A 9 8.27 4.02 -19.23
N LEU A 10 7.55 5.14 -19.14
CA LEU A 10 7.89 6.22 -18.21
C LEU A 10 7.69 5.77 -16.77
N GLU A 11 6.55 5.16 -16.46
CA GLU A 11 6.24 4.61 -15.15
C GLU A 11 7.30 3.59 -14.72
N MET A 12 7.75 2.73 -15.63
CA MET A 12 8.80 1.77 -15.36
C MET A 12 10.13 2.46 -14.98
N ALA A 13 10.53 3.47 -15.75
CA ALA A 13 11.74 4.23 -15.48
C ALA A 13 11.64 5.00 -14.14
N LEU A 14 10.47 5.55 -13.81
CA LEU A 14 10.22 6.23 -12.55
C LEU A 14 10.23 5.25 -11.37
N LYS A 15 9.69 4.04 -11.52
CA LYS A 15 9.77 2.96 -10.52
C LYS A 15 11.22 2.53 -10.27
N THR A 16 12.03 2.38 -11.33
CA THR A 16 13.49 2.13 -11.21
C THR A 16 14.20 3.26 -10.47
N TYR A 17 13.87 4.51 -10.78
CA TYR A 17 14.39 5.68 -10.07
C TYR A 17 14.01 5.64 -8.59
N LEU A 18 12.73 5.39 -8.27
CA LEU A 18 12.23 5.32 -6.90
C LEU A 18 12.97 4.26 -6.09
N ALA A 19 13.10 3.05 -6.62
CA ALA A 19 13.83 1.96 -5.98
C ALA A 19 15.28 2.36 -5.68
N ASN A 20 15.97 2.97 -6.65
CA ASN A 20 17.34 3.45 -6.46
C ASN A 20 17.46 4.53 -5.38
N GLN A 21 16.55 5.51 -5.34
CA GLN A 21 16.59 6.57 -4.34
C GLN A 21 16.29 6.05 -2.95
N GLN A 22 15.22 5.27 -2.78
CA GLN A 22 14.85 4.72 -1.49
C GLN A 22 15.91 3.77 -0.94
N TYR A 23 16.56 2.98 -1.81
CA TYR A 23 17.68 2.13 -1.42
C TYR A 23 18.88 2.96 -0.93
N LYS A 24 19.25 4.03 -1.64
CA LYS A 24 20.33 4.94 -1.22
C LYS A 24 20.04 5.59 0.13
N ILE A 25 18.80 6.05 0.34
CA ILE A 25 18.36 6.63 1.62
C ILE A 25 18.48 5.60 2.75
N ALA A 26 18.00 4.37 2.54
CA ALA A 26 18.09 3.28 3.52
C ALA A 26 19.56 2.97 3.89
N LYS A 27 20.45 2.87 2.90
CA LYS A 27 21.88 2.60 3.10
C LYS A 27 22.60 3.74 3.81
N ALA A 28 22.31 4.99 3.43
CA ALA A 28 22.91 6.17 4.05
C ALA A 28 22.47 6.35 5.51
N SER A 29 21.29 5.81 5.86
CA SER A 29 20.69 5.90 7.20
C SER A 29 21.08 4.75 8.13
N GLY A 30 22.17 4.04 7.84
CA GLY A 30 22.67 2.95 8.69
C GLY A 30 21.83 1.68 8.68
N ASN A 31 20.99 1.45 7.66
CA ASN A 31 20.04 0.34 7.57
C ASN A 31 19.01 0.31 8.72
N ALA A 32 18.37 1.46 8.97
CA ALA A 32 17.23 1.51 9.88
C ALA A 32 16.16 0.50 9.45
N LYS A 33 15.69 -0.31 10.41
CA LYS A 33 14.76 -1.43 10.13
C LYS A 33 13.46 -0.95 9.51
N ILE A 34 13.05 0.27 9.84
CA ILE A 34 11.86 0.89 9.29
C ILE A 34 12.02 1.24 7.79
N LEU A 35 13.19 1.71 7.37
CA LEU A 35 13.45 1.99 5.95
C LEU A 35 13.56 0.69 5.15
N ASP A 36 14.17 -0.35 5.72
CA ASP A 36 14.19 -1.68 5.10
C ASP A 36 12.77 -2.27 4.97
N ALA A 37 11.92 -2.10 6.00
CA ALA A 37 10.52 -2.51 5.94
C ALA A 37 9.74 -1.72 4.87
N PHE A 38 9.97 -0.41 4.75
CA PHE A 38 9.37 0.36 3.67
C PHE A 38 9.85 -0.09 2.29
N PHE A 39 11.12 -0.47 2.16
CA PHE A 39 11.68 -0.97 0.92
C PHE A 39 11.08 -2.31 0.48
N GLN A 40 10.61 -3.16 1.41
CA GLN A 40 9.93 -4.41 1.07
C GLN A 40 8.65 -4.21 0.24
N LYS A 41 8.09 -2.99 0.20
CA LYS A 41 6.91 -2.66 -0.64
C LYS A 41 7.11 -3.06 -2.10
N PHE A 42 8.32 -2.92 -2.64
CA PHE A 42 8.60 -3.28 -4.04
C PHE A 42 8.40 -4.76 -4.30
N ILE A 43 9.06 -5.62 -3.50
CA ILE A 43 8.99 -7.07 -3.64
C ILE A 43 7.56 -7.56 -3.43
N ILE A 44 6.88 -7.05 -2.40
CA ILE A 44 5.49 -7.38 -2.11
C ILE A 44 4.58 -6.97 -3.28
N SER A 45 4.76 -5.78 -3.84
CA SER A 45 3.96 -5.29 -4.97
C SER A 45 4.19 -6.12 -6.24
N ASN A 46 5.44 -6.51 -6.51
CA ASN A 46 5.79 -7.33 -7.67
C ASN A 46 5.23 -8.75 -7.54
N LEU A 47 5.37 -9.39 -6.37
CA LEU A 47 4.76 -10.69 -6.10
C LEU A 47 3.23 -10.62 -6.21
N LYS A 48 2.61 -9.58 -5.64
CA LYS A 48 1.16 -9.33 -5.77
C LYS A 48 0.74 -9.28 -7.24
N LEU A 49 1.46 -8.51 -8.05
CA LEU A 49 1.19 -8.38 -9.48
C LEU A 49 1.30 -9.72 -10.21
N ILE A 50 2.36 -10.48 -9.93
CA ILE A 50 2.57 -11.81 -10.53
C ILE A 50 1.41 -12.74 -10.20
N LEU A 51 1.04 -12.89 -8.93
CA LEU A 51 -0.04 -13.81 -8.54
C LEU A 51 -1.39 -13.40 -9.14
N LYS A 52 -1.70 -12.10 -9.15
CA LYS A 52 -2.90 -11.58 -9.85
C LYS A 52 -2.85 -11.85 -11.35
N GLY A 53 -1.69 -11.71 -11.98
CA GLY A 53 -1.46 -12.06 -13.37
C GLY A 53 -1.74 -13.53 -13.67
N LYS A 54 -1.30 -14.44 -12.79
CA LYS A 54 -1.57 -15.89 -12.91
C LYS A 54 -3.05 -16.23 -12.75
N ILE A 55 -3.75 -15.56 -11.84
CA ILE A 55 -5.21 -15.70 -11.68
C ILE A 55 -5.95 -15.28 -12.95
N LEU A 56 -5.48 -14.22 -13.60
CA LEU A 56 -6.05 -13.71 -14.85
C LEU A 56 -5.53 -14.44 -16.09
N GLU A 57 -4.83 -15.57 -15.91
CA GLU A 57 -4.27 -16.40 -16.99
C GLU A 57 -3.37 -15.64 -17.97
N LYS A 58 -2.73 -14.55 -17.51
CA LYS A 58 -1.79 -13.78 -18.33
C LYS A 58 -0.49 -14.54 -18.57
N SER A 59 0.07 -14.38 -19.76
CA SER A 59 1.39 -14.93 -20.07
C SER A 59 2.49 -14.27 -19.24
N GLN A 60 3.62 -14.96 -19.09
CA GLN A 60 4.79 -14.40 -18.41
C GLN A 60 5.23 -13.06 -19.02
N ASP A 61 5.23 -12.96 -20.35
CA ASP A 61 5.67 -11.75 -21.05
C ASP A 61 4.73 -10.57 -20.76
N GLU A 62 3.42 -10.80 -20.75
CA GLU A 62 2.43 -9.78 -20.38
C GLU A 62 2.57 -9.34 -18.93
N ILE A 63 2.75 -10.26 -17.98
CA ILE A 63 2.94 -9.91 -16.57
C ILE A 63 4.21 -9.06 -16.40
N SER A 64 5.27 -9.40 -17.13
CA SER A 64 6.58 -8.75 -17.05
C SER A 64 6.59 -7.30 -17.54
N THR A 65 5.60 -6.86 -18.32
CA THR A 65 5.57 -5.46 -18.79
C THR A 65 5.20 -4.47 -17.69
N TYR A 66 4.51 -4.92 -16.63
CA TYR A 66 3.95 -4.04 -15.60
C TYR A 66 4.86 -3.81 -14.39
N PHE A 67 6.03 -4.47 -14.32
CA PHE A 67 7.00 -4.25 -13.25
C PHE A 67 8.45 -4.43 -13.70
N ASN A 68 9.39 -3.94 -12.89
CA ASN A 68 10.81 -4.24 -13.03
C ASN A 68 11.33 -4.88 -11.74
N MET A 69 12.51 -5.49 -11.81
CA MET A 69 13.14 -6.19 -10.70
C MET A 69 14.32 -5.40 -10.09
N GLU A 70 14.37 -4.07 -10.27
CA GLU A 70 15.49 -3.25 -9.79
C GLU A 70 15.65 -3.36 -8.26
N ALA A 71 14.55 -3.29 -7.52
CA ALA A 71 14.59 -3.39 -6.06
C ALA A 71 15.05 -4.77 -5.58
N GLU A 72 14.63 -5.82 -6.27
CA GLU A 72 15.02 -7.21 -6.06
C GLU A 72 16.50 -7.43 -6.37
N GLU A 73 17.04 -6.77 -7.39
CA GLU A 73 18.47 -6.82 -7.73
C GLU A 73 19.32 -6.13 -6.66
N LEU A 74 18.90 -4.93 -6.23
CA LEU A 74 19.55 -4.18 -5.14
C LEU A 74 19.56 -4.97 -3.81
N THR A 75 18.54 -5.79 -3.56
CA THR A 75 18.41 -6.59 -2.33
C THR A 75 18.80 -8.07 -2.48
N LYS A 76 19.23 -8.49 -3.67
CA LYS A 76 19.57 -9.89 -3.99
C LYS A 76 18.43 -10.89 -3.77
N GLN A 77 17.18 -10.46 -3.98
CA GLN A 77 15.96 -11.27 -3.83
C GLN A 77 15.29 -11.62 -5.17
N ARG A 78 15.99 -11.38 -6.29
CA ARG A 78 15.48 -11.64 -7.66
C ARG A 78 15.02 -13.08 -7.86
N ASP A 79 15.72 -14.05 -7.29
CA ASP A 79 15.38 -15.48 -7.43
C ASP A 79 13.95 -15.79 -6.98
N THR A 80 13.51 -15.23 -5.85
CA THR A 80 12.16 -15.41 -5.31
C THR A 80 11.09 -14.93 -6.30
N VAL A 81 11.29 -13.75 -6.89
CA VAL A 81 10.32 -13.14 -7.81
C VAL A 81 10.33 -13.86 -9.17
N VAL A 82 11.51 -14.25 -9.67
CA VAL A 82 11.63 -15.01 -10.92
C VAL A 82 10.96 -16.36 -10.82
N LYS A 83 11.14 -17.09 -9.70
CA LYS A 83 10.50 -18.39 -9.48
C LYS A 83 8.98 -18.30 -9.58
N ALA A 84 8.37 -17.31 -8.92
CA ALA A 84 6.92 -17.10 -9.00
C ALA A 84 6.46 -16.67 -10.41
N LEU A 85 7.28 -15.89 -11.12
CA LEU A 85 6.96 -15.41 -12.46
C LEU A 85 6.93 -16.54 -13.51
N VAL A 86 7.89 -17.47 -13.44
CA VAL A 86 8.02 -18.57 -14.42
C VAL A 86 7.06 -19.74 -14.15
N SER A 87 6.45 -19.79 -12.95
CA SER A 87 5.43 -20.79 -12.63
C SER A 87 4.28 -20.76 -13.64
N LYS A 88 3.74 -21.93 -13.96
CA LYS A 88 2.68 -22.09 -14.97
C LYS A 88 1.37 -21.43 -14.53
N ASP A 89 1.00 -21.61 -13.27
CA ASP A 89 -0.28 -21.18 -12.70
C ASP A 89 -0.11 -20.68 -11.27
N LEU A 90 -1.24 -20.28 -10.65
CA LEU A 90 -1.27 -19.77 -9.29
C LEU A 90 -0.77 -20.82 -8.27
N GLU A 91 -1.16 -22.09 -8.42
CA GLU A 91 -0.81 -23.15 -7.46
C GLU A 91 0.70 -23.41 -7.45
N GLU A 92 1.31 -23.48 -8.64
CA GLU A 92 2.75 -23.61 -8.77
C GLU A 92 3.49 -22.36 -8.24
N ALA A 93 2.96 -21.16 -8.53
CA ALA A 93 3.57 -19.91 -8.05
C ALA A 93 3.57 -19.84 -6.52
N VAL A 94 2.44 -20.16 -5.89
CA VAL A 94 2.31 -20.22 -4.42
C VAL A 94 3.24 -21.28 -3.83
N SER A 95 3.31 -22.46 -4.45
CA SER A 95 4.21 -23.54 -4.03
C SER A 95 5.68 -23.13 -4.10
N SER A 96 6.07 -22.39 -5.14
CA SER A 96 7.44 -21.87 -5.29
C SER A 96 7.82 -20.86 -4.19
N LEU A 97 6.82 -20.22 -3.58
CA LEU A 97 6.97 -19.24 -2.50
C LEU A 97 6.80 -19.87 -1.11
N ALA A 98 6.67 -21.20 -0.98
CA ALA A 98 6.42 -21.86 0.29
C ALA A 98 7.51 -21.62 1.35
N SER A 99 8.77 -21.46 0.94
CA SER A 99 9.89 -21.13 1.84
C SER A 99 10.04 -19.63 2.12
N SER A 100 9.23 -18.79 1.48
CA SER A 100 9.25 -17.34 1.67
C SER A 100 8.67 -16.99 3.06
N PRO A 101 9.17 -15.94 3.73
CA PRO A 101 8.53 -15.39 4.93
C PRO A 101 7.07 -14.93 4.69
N PHE A 102 6.66 -14.85 3.43
CA PHE A 102 5.34 -14.41 2.99
C PHE A 102 4.30 -15.53 2.84
N ASN A 103 4.71 -16.80 2.93
CA ASN A 103 3.85 -17.94 2.61
C ASN A 103 2.53 -17.94 3.40
N SER A 104 2.56 -17.66 4.71
CA SER A 104 1.36 -17.72 5.54
C SER A 104 0.24 -16.78 5.08
N GLU A 105 0.59 -15.54 4.70
CA GLU A 105 -0.40 -14.57 4.25
C GLU A 105 -0.79 -14.79 2.78
N ILE A 106 0.12 -15.35 1.95
CA ILE A 106 -0.21 -15.78 0.59
C ILE A 106 -1.25 -16.91 0.60
N GLN A 107 -1.11 -17.90 1.48
CA GLN A 107 -2.08 -18.99 1.62
C GLN A 107 -3.46 -18.46 2.02
N LYS A 108 -3.52 -17.52 2.97
CA LYS A 108 -4.77 -16.86 3.37
C LYS A 108 -5.41 -16.05 2.24
N ALA A 109 -4.59 -15.38 1.42
CA ALA A 109 -5.07 -14.68 0.23
C ALA A 109 -5.72 -15.65 -0.77
N VAL A 110 -5.10 -16.81 -1.00
CA VAL A 110 -5.63 -17.87 -1.87
C VAL A 110 -6.93 -18.45 -1.30
N GLU A 111 -6.99 -18.69 0.00
CA GLU A 111 -8.20 -19.17 0.70
C GLU A 111 -9.36 -18.19 0.52
N LEU A 112 -9.17 -16.92 0.86
CA LEU A 112 -10.20 -15.89 0.72
C LEU A 112 -10.62 -15.69 -0.74
N TYR A 113 -9.66 -15.74 -1.68
CA TYR A 113 -9.97 -15.71 -3.11
C TYR A 113 -10.80 -16.93 -3.53
N ASN A 114 -10.50 -18.12 -3.02
CA ASN A 114 -11.26 -19.31 -3.37
C ASN A 114 -12.70 -19.29 -2.85
N GLU A 115 -12.91 -18.70 -1.67
CA GLU A 115 -14.22 -18.49 -1.06
C GLU A 115 -15.05 -17.44 -1.80
N THR A 116 -14.44 -16.28 -2.09
CA THR A 116 -15.17 -15.09 -2.59
C THR A 116 -15.09 -14.88 -4.09
N LYS A 117 -14.10 -15.50 -4.76
CA LYS A 117 -13.65 -15.20 -6.13
C LYS A 117 -13.29 -13.72 -6.34
N ASN A 118 -13.04 -12.99 -5.26
CA ASN A 118 -12.61 -11.61 -5.32
C ASN A 118 -11.08 -11.52 -5.37
N ILE A 119 -10.52 -11.10 -6.51
CA ILE A 119 -9.07 -10.94 -6.70
C ILE A 119 -8.46 -9.91 -5.73
N GLN A 120 -9.27 -8.99 -5.18
CA GLN A 120 -8.83 -8.00 -4.20
C GLN A 120 -8.41 -8.64 -2.86
N ALA A 121 -8.72 -9.92 -2.63
CA ALA A 121 -8.14 -10.70 -1.53
C ALA A 121 -6.59 -10.64 -1.53
N PHE A 122 -5.97 -10.66 -2.70
CA PHE A 122 -4.53 -10.51 -2.83
C PHE A 122 -4.06 -9.09 -2.51
N ASP A 123 -4.85 -8.06 -2.82
CA ASP A 123 -4.51 -6.69 -2.48
C ASP A 123 -4.41 -6.51 -0.96
N ILE A 124 -5.45 -6.91 -0.22
CA ILE A 124 -5.51 -6.71 1.23
C ILE A 124 -4.48 -7.55 2.01
N TYR A 125 -4.26 -8.81 1.65
CA TYR A 125 -3.32 -9.68 2.38
C TYR A 125 -1.86 -9.32 2.11
N PHE A 126 -1.52 -8.87 0.89
CA PHE A 126 -0.17 -8.38 0.61
C PHE A 126 0.08 -7.02 1.26
N ASP A 127 -0.93 -6.15 1.30
CA ASP A 127 -0.82 -4.90 2.04
C ASP A 127 -0.68 -5.18 3.55
N LYS A 128 -1.42 -6.16 4.09
CA LYS A 128 -1.25 -6.65 5.47
C LYS A 128 0.17 -7.10 5.75
N MET A 129 0.76 -7.93 4.89
CA MET A 129 2.16 -8.37 5.02
C MET A 129 3.12 -7.18 5.13
N TYR A 130 2.92 -6.17 4.29
CA TYR A 130 3.70 -4.94 4.32
C TYR A 130 3.52 -4.18 5.63
N TYR A 131 2.27 -3.88 6.01
CA TYR A 131 1.96 -3.07 7.18
C TYR A 131 2.28 -3.78 8.50
N GLN A 132 2.23 -5.11 8.55
CA GLN A 132 2.73 -5.89 9.68
C GLN A 132 4.24 -5.69 9.88
N ASN A 133 5.02 -5.69 8.79
CA ASN A 133 6.46 -5.46 8.87
C ASN A 133 6.78 -4.02 9.26
N VAL A 134 6.07 -3.04 8.70
CA VAL A 134 6.17 -1.63 9.10
C VAL A 134 5.84 -1.46 10.58
N SER A 135 4.74 -2.04 11.07
CA SER A 135 4.30 -1.97 12.48
C SER A 135 5.35 -2.56 13.43
N LYS A 136 5.89 -3.74 13.10
CA LYS A 136 6.98 -4.35 13.88
C LYS A 136 8.23 -3.46 13.91
N SER A 137 8.61 -2.89 12.76
CA SER A 137 9.77 -1.99 12.68
C SER A 137 9.56 -0.71 13.49
N LEU A 138 8.41 -0.05 13.39
CA LEU A 138 8.09 1.15 14.18
C LEU A 138 8.20 0.90 15.69
N ARG A 139 7.63 -0.21 16.17
CA ARG A 139 7.73 -0.61 17.59
C ARG A 139 9.19 -0.85 18.00
N SER A 140 10.02 -1.35 17.10
CA SER A 140 11.43 -1.62 17.37
C SER A 140 12.31 -0.36 17.39
N GLU A 141 11.97 0.66 16.61
CA GLU A 141 12.67 1.96 16.63
C GLU A 141 12.38 2.75 17.92
N ASN A 142 11.20 2.54 18.53
CA ASN A 142 10.78 3.19 19.78
C ASN A 142 10.88 4.73 19.75
N ASP A 143 10.64 5.32 18.58
CA ASP A 143 10.63 6.76 18.34
C ASP A 143 9.20 7.27 18.20
N GLN A 144 8.80 8.20 19.08
CA GLN A 144 7.45 8.75 19.13
C GLN A 144 7.12 9.62 17.92
N ASP A 145 8.08 10.38 17.39
CA ASP A 145 7.84 11.26 16.24
C ASP A 145 7.62 10.42 14.98
N ILE A 146 8.38 9.33 14.82
CA ILE A 146 8.17 8.37 13.74
C ILE A 146 6.84 7.63 13.93
N SER A 147 6.55 7.18 15.15
CA SER A 147 5.31 6.46 15.45
C SER A 147 4.06 7.33 15.22
N HIS A 148 4.14 8.63 15.49
CA HIS A 148 3.02 9.55 15.29
C HIS A 148 2.68 9.74 13.81
N VAL A 149 3.69 9.97 12.97
CA VAL A 149 3.49 10.20 11.53
C VAL A 149 3.20 8.88 10.82
N PHE A 150 4.07 7.88 10.98
CA PHE A 150 4.00 6.63 10.22
C PHE A 150 3.03 5.61 10.82
N GLY A 151 2.63 5.78 12.08
CA GLY A 151 1.52 5.02 12.67
C GLY A 151 0.17 5.36 12.05
N MET A 152 0.03 6.54 11.45
CA MET A 152 -1.17 6.91 10.70
C MET A 152 -1.43 5.93 9.54
N GLU A 153 -0.37 5.48 8.86
CA GLU A 153 -0.48 4.54 7.73
C GLU A 153 -0.99 3.16 8.18
N ILE A 154 -0.61 2.72 9.38
CA ILE A 154 -1.10 1.46 9.97
C ILE A 154 -2.56 1.60 10.39
N ASP A 155 -2.92 2.73 11.02
CA ASP A 155 -4.29 3.02 11.37
C ASP A 155 -5.19 2.99 10.13
N PHE A 156 -4.74 3.60 9.03
CA PHE A 156 -5.46 3.57 7.77
C PHE A 156 -5.61 2.19 7.18
N PHE A 157 -4.51 1.42 7.13
CA PHE A 157 -4.60 0.04 6.68
C PHE A 157 -5.64 -0.76 7.49
N ASN A 158 -5.65 -0.59 8.82
CA ASN A 158 -6.60 -1.28 9.69
C ASN A 158 -8.05 -0.79 9.46
N ILE A 159 -8.28 0.52 9.37
CA ILE A 159 -9.60 1.08 9.05
C ILE A 159 -10.09 0.55 7.71
N MET A 160 -9.26 0.65 6.67
CA MET A 160 -9.60 0.19 5.33
C MET A 160 -9.82 -1.32 5.27
N SER A 161 -9.14 -2.09 6.11
CA SER A 161 -9.38 -3.53 6.23
C SER A 161 -10.77 -3.82 6.81
N VAL A 162 -11.21 -3.05 7.81
CA VAL A 162 -12.57 -3.16 8.35
C VAL A 162 -13.61 -2.74 7.31
N VAL A 163 -13.42 -1.57 6.70
CA VAL A 163 -14.36 -1.02 5.73
C VAL A 163 -14.50 -1.93 4.50
N ARG A 164 -13.38 -2.39 3.91
CA ARG A 164 -13.40 -3.32 2.76
C ARG A 164 -13.98 -4.68 3.15
N GLY A 165 -13.66 -5.17 4.35
CA GLY A 165 -14.22 -6.42 4.85
C GLY A 165 -15.74 -6.35 5.03
N LYS A 166 -16.27 -5.25 5.56
CA LYS A 166 -17.72 -4.98 5.61
C LYS A 166 -18.35 -4.89 4.23
N PHE A 167 -17.72 -4.16 3.33
CA PHE A 167 -18.18 -4.05 1.93
C PHE A 167 -18.23 -5.41 1.22
N TRP A 168 -17.33 -6.34 1.54
CA TRP A 168 -17.34 -7.70 1.02
C TRP A 168 -18.25 -8.67 1.79
N GLY A 169 -18.92 -8.22 2.85
CA GLY A 169 -19.80 -9.05 3.68
C GLY A 169 -19.05 -10.13 4.49
N LEU A 170 -17.79 -9.87 4.85
CA LEU A 170 -17.00 -10.78 5.69
C LEU A 170 -17.46 -10.71 7.15
N ASP A 171 -17.32 -11.84 7.85
CA ASP A 171 -17.58 -11.89 9.29
C ASP A 171 -16.48 -11.19 10.11
N ASP A 172 -16.80 -10.89 11.37
CA ASP A 172 -15.93 -10.14 12.27
C ASP A 172 -14.59 -10.85 12.53
N GLU A 173 -14.55 -12.18 12.54
CA GLU A 173 -13.33 -12.96 12.75
C GLU A 173 -12.39 -12.81 11.55
N ARG A 174 -12.92 -12.89 10.33
CA ARG A 174 -12.17 -12.69 9.10
C ARG A 174 -11.69 -11.24 8.99
N ILE A 175 -12.52 -10.26 9.33
CA ILE A 175 -12.14 -8.84 9.35
C ILE A 175 -11.00 -8.60 10.37
N GLN A 176 -11.08 -9.24 11.54
CA GLN A 176 -10.04 -9.17 12.54
C GLN A 176 -8.72 -9.77 12.04
N ASP A 177 -8.76 -10.89 11.31
CA ASP A 177 -7.56 -11.46 10.67
C ASP A 177 -6.96 -10.53 9.63
N LEU A 178 -7.76 -9.77 8.86
CA LEU A 178 -7.24 -8.82 7.87
C LEU A 178 -6.44 -7.66 8.50
N SER A 179 -6.70 -7.34 9.77
CA SER A 179 -6.06 -6.24 10.48
C SER A 179 -4.63 -6.55 10.93
N CYS A 180 -3.78 -5.53 10.99
CA CYS A 180 -2.49 -5.59 11.65
C CYS A 180 -2.61 -5.39 13.17
N ALA A 181 -1.54 -5.73 13.91
CA ALA A 181 -1.47 -5.49 15.35
C ALA A 181 -1.79 -4.03 15.71
N ALA A 182 -2.38 -3.84 16.90
CA ALA A 182 -3.04 -2.62 17.38
C ALA A 182 -2.53 -1.29 16.80
N THR A 183 -3.52 -0.49 16.38
CA THR A 183 -3.44 0.90 15.93
C THR A 183 -2.66 1.77 16.91
N LEU A 184 -1.82 2.66 16.40
CA LEU A 184 -0.98 3.52 17.24
C LEU A 184 -1.74 4.76 17.71
N ASN A 185 -2.77 5.20 16.97
CA ASN A 185 -3.55 6.39 17.35
C ASN A 185 -5.05 6.14 17.52
N ILE A 186 -5.56 4.96 17.18
CA ILE A 186 -6.98 4.60 17.37
C ILE A 186 -7.11 3.69 18.60
N PRO A 187 -8.03 3.97 19.53
CA PRO A 187 -8.34 3.04 20.60
C PRO A 187 -8.91 1.72 20.06
N ASN A 188 -8.49 0.57 20.61
CA ASN A 188 -9.00 -0.75 20.20
C ASN A 188 -10.54 -0.83 20.24
N GLN A 189 -11.16 -0.18 21.23
CA GLN A 189 -12.63 -0.13 21.35
C GLN A 189 -13.32 0.50 20.15
N VAL A 190 -12.69 1.49 19.49
CA VAL A 190 -13.25 2.07 18.26
C VAL A 190 -13.19 1.03 17.16
N MET A 191 -12.05 0.37 16.97
CA MET A 191 -11.90 -0.71 15.98
C MET A 191 -12.86 -1.88 16.22
N ASP A 192 -13.13 -2.22 17.49
CA ASP A 192 -14.12 -3.24 17.86
C ASP A 192 -15.53 -2.82 17.43
N ARG A 193 -15.93 -1.56 17.67
CA ARG A 193 -17.25 -1.05 17.25
C ARG A 193 -17.36 -0.95 15.73
N MET A 194 -16.31 -0.51 15.04
CA MET A 194 -16.26 -0.51 13.57
C MET A 194 -16.48 -1.92 12.99
N ARG A 195 -15.88 -2.94 13.61
CA ARG A 195 -16.10 -4.34 13.21
C ARG A 195 -17.51 -4.81 13.53
N ALA A 196 -18.10 -4.40 14.65
CA ALA A 196 -19.46 -4.78 15.01
C ALA A 196 -20.54 -4.02 14.22
N ALA A 197 -20.17 -2.98 13.47
CA ALA A 197 -21.10 -2.14 12.72
C ALA A 197 -21.83 -2.94 11.61
N GLU A 198 -23.08 -2.54 11.31
CA GLU A 198 -23.92 -3.23 10.34
C GLU A 198 -23.59 -2.86 8.89
N SER A 199 -23.08 -1.65 8.66
CA SER A 199 -22.75 -1.13 7.33
C SER A 199 -21.36 -0.47 7.26
N VAL A 200 -20.89 -0.21 6.03
CA VAL A 200 -19.65 0.55 5.79
C VAL A 200 -19.75 1.96 6.40
N LYS A 201 -20.89 2.61 6.23
CA LYS A 201 -21.15 3.94 6.79
C LYS A 201 -21.08 3.95 8.32
N ASP A 202 -21.80 3.04 8.97
CA ASP A 202 -21.79 2.94 10.44
C ASP A 202 -20.35 2.70 10.96
N ALA A 203 -19.56 1.89 10.24
CA ALA A 203 -18.16 1.69 10.58
C ALA A 203 -17.32 2.97 10.43
N LEU A 204 -17.55 3.79 9.41
CA LEU A 204 -16.85 5.06 9.24
C LEU A 204 -17.28 6.10 10.29
N ASP A 205 -18.55 6.13 10.68
CA ASP A 205 -19.09 7.07 11.67
C ASP A 205 -18.47 6.88 13.07
N GLU A 206 -18.01 5.68 13.40
CA GLU A 206 -17.26 5.42 14.64
C GLU A 206 -15.95 6.24 14.76
N LEU A 207 -15.40 6.66 13.62
CA LEU A 207 -14.21 7.52 13.55
C LEU A 207 -14.48 8.96 13.97
N ALA A 208 -15.74 9.39 14.07
CA ALA A 208 -16.13 10.74 14.51
C ALA A 208 -15.61 11.08 15.93
N SER A 209 -15.36 10.05 16.75
CA SER A 209 -14.78 10.16 18.09
C SER A 209 -13.25 10.26 18.11
N THR A 210 -12.59 10.18 16.95
CA THR A 210 -11.14 10.09 16.82
C THR A 210 -10.54 11.33 16.13
N LYS A 211 -9.22 11.34 15.96
CA LYS A 211 -8.54 12.37 15.16
C LYS A 211 -8.87 12.31 13.66
N TYR A 212 -9.55 11.27 13.20
CA TYR A 212 -9.94 11.06 11.80
C TYR A 212 -11.38 11.52 11.50
N LYS A 213 -12.06 12.16 12.44
CA LYS A 213 -13.44 12.65 12.28
C LYS A 213 -13.67 13.48 11.02
N ASP A 214 -12.69 14.30 10.63
CA ASP A 214 -12.80 15.22 9.50
C ASP A 214 -12.56 14.51 8.15
N LEU A 215 -12.28 13.20 8.18
CA LEU A 215 -12.11 12.35 7.00
C LEU A 215 -13.38 11.52 6.70
N VAL A 216 -14.35 11.49 7.63
CA VAL A 216 -15.58 10.70 7.47
C VAL A 216 -16.39 11.28 6.30
N PRO A 217 -16.69 10.49 5.26
CA PRO A 217 -17.42 10.97 4.09
C PRO A 217 -18.89 11.20 4.42
N GLU A 218 -19.54 12.11 3.70
CA GLU A 218 -20.97 12.42 3.90
C GLU A 218 -21.90 11.62 2.98
N THR A 219 -21.34 10.96 1.95
CA THR A 219 -22.12 10.17 0.98
C THR A 219 -22.72 8.89 1.59
N GLU A 220 -23.85 8.47 1.04
CA GLU A 220 -24.55 7.22 1.40
C GLU A 220 -24.11 6.03 0.52
N ASP A 221 -23.43 6.28 -0.60
CA ASP A 221 -22.96 5.22 -1.48
C ASP A 221 -21.65 4.63 -0.94
N ASP A 222 -21.64 3.33 -0.63
CA ASP A 222 -20.48 2.67 -0.04
C ASP A 222 -19.21 2.80 -0.90
N VAL A 223 -19.35 2.75 -2.24
CA VAL A 223 -18.19 2.81 -3.15
C VAL A 223 -17.61 4.22 -3.18
N GLU A 224 -18.47 5.23 -3.24
CA GLU A 224 -18.07 6.63 -3.15
C GLU A 224 -17.47 6.95 -1.78
N ALA A 225 -18.11 6.50 -0.69
CA ALA A 225 -17.63 6.70 0.68
C ALA A 225 -16.22 6.13 0.87
N ILE A 226 -16.00 4.90 0.40
CA ILE A 226 -14.68 4.25 0.42
C ILE A 226 -13.64 5.08 -0.34
N ALA A 227 -13.99 5.55 -1.54
CA ALA A 227 -13.08 6.30 -2.40
C ALA A 227 -12.75 7.70 -1.84
N GLU A 228 -13.75 8.41 -1.31
CA GLU A 228 -13.59 9.71 -0.65
C GLU A 228 -12.73 9.57 0.61
N PHE A 229 -13.03 8.59 1.45
CA PHE A 229 -12.26 8.33 2.67
C PHE A 229 -10.80 7.98 2.35
N GLU A 230 -10.55 7.09 1.37
CA GLU A 230 -9.20 6.73 0.93
C GLU A 230 -8.42 7.95 0.42
N HIS A 231 -9.05 8.82 -0.38
CA HIS A 231 -8.41 10.03 -0.87
C HIS A 231 -8.14 11.07 0.24
N ALA A 232 -9.14 11.34 1.09
CA ALA A 232 -9.03 12.27 2.20
C ALA A 232 -7.93 11.83 3.18
N PHE A 233 -7.84 10.53 3.45
CA PHE A 233 -6.77 9.98 4.26
C PHE A 233 -5.40 10.15 3.61
N GLU A 234 -5.24 9.80 2.32
CA GLU A 234 -3.96 9.96 1.62
C GLU A 234 -3.48 11.42 1.65
N MET A 235 -4.40 12.38 1.47
CA MET A 235 -4.12 13.81 1.60
C MET A 235 -3.75 14.20 3.04
N GLY A 236 -4.46 13.71 4.04
CA GLY A 236 -4.16 13.93 5.45
C GLY A 236 -2.78 13.39 5.85
N TYR A 237 -2.42 12.20 5.36
CA TYR A 237 -1.12 11.59 5.58
C TYR A 237 0.00 12.36 4.87
N TYR A 238 -0.23 12.81 3.62
CA TYR A 238 0.70 13.68 2.91
C TYR A 238 0.95 15.00 3.66
N LYS A 239 -0.10 15.63 4.21
CA LYS A 239 0.01 16.83 5.06
C LYS A 239 0.81 16.54 6.34
N ALA A 240 0.57 15.40 6.99
CA ALA A 240 1.31 14.98 8.18
C ALA A 240 2.81 14.74 7.91
N ILE A 241 3.16 14.10 6.79
CA ILE A 241 4.56 13.91 6.38
C ILE A 241 5.25 15.26 6.15
N ASN A 242 4.61 16.19 5.44
CA ASN A 242 5.16 17.53 5.24
C ASN A 242 5.33 18.29 6.57
N GLY A 243 4.39 18.14 7.50
CA GLY A 243 4.49 18.71 8.85
C GLY A 243 5.70 18.22 9.64
N ALA A 244 6.18 16.99 9.38
CA ALA A 244 7.36 16.43 10.04
C ALA A 244 8.65 17.24 9.75
N PHE A 245 8.71 17.99 8.65
CA PHE A 245 9.85 18.84 8.29
C PHE A 245 9.95 20.13 9.12
N SER A 246 8.95 20.44 9.94
CA SER A 246 9.03 21.56 10.89
C SER A 246 10.10 21.36 11.99
N LYS A 247 10.48 20.11 12.27
CA LYS A 247 11.53 19.75 13.23
C LYS A 247 12.84 19.44 12.49
N MET A 248 13.88 20.25 12.72
CA MET A 248 15.21 19.98 12.19
C MET A 248 15.84 18.73 12.84
N PHE A 249 16.65 17.98 12.07
CA PHE A 249 17.45 16.84 12.52
C PHE A 249 16.65 15.66 13.12
N ASN A 250 15.40 15.47 12.69
CA ASN A 250 14.57 14.35 13.08
C ASN A 250 14.64 13.20 12.05
N PHE A 251 14.82 11.96 12.49
CA PHE A 251 14.84 10.80 11.60
C PHE A 251 13.52 10.59 10.83
N ALA A 252 12.39 11.06 11.38
CA ALA A 252 11.10 11.13 10.68
C ALA A 252 11.18 11.93 9.36
N THR A 253 12.07 12.92 9.24
CA THR A 253 12.28 13.67 7.99
C THR A 253 12.90 12.81 6.90
N VAL A 254 13.83 11.91 7.24
CA VAL A 254 14.47 11.00 6.28
C VAL A 254 13.45 10.03 5.70
N ILE A 255 12.61 9.48 6.56
CA ILE A 255 11.49 8.63 6.14
C ILE A 255 10.49 9.45 5.32
N GLY A 256 10.21 10.68 5.74
CA GLY A 256 9.36 11.63 5.02
C GLY A 256 9.84 11.87 3.58
N ILE A 257 11.14 12.13 3.38
CA ILE A 257 11.75 12.27 2.04
C ILE A 257 11.48 11.01 1.21
N SER A 258 11.74 9.82 1.77
CA SER A 258 11.52 8.54 1.09
C SER A 258 10.06 8.38 0.60
N LYS A 259 9.07 8.76 1.43
CA LYS A 259 7.65 8.69 1.09
C LYS A 259 7.23 9.78 0.08
N LEU A 260 7.73 11.01 0.23
CA LEU A 260 7.41 12.13 -0.67
C LEU A 260 7.92 11.87 -2.10
N ILE A 261 9.11 11.30 -2.28
CA ILE A 261 9.59 10.87 -3.61
C ILE A 261 8.66 9.80 -4.20
N GLY A 262 8.07 8.94 -3.36
CA GLY A 262 7.05 7.98 -3.79
C GLY A 262 5.79 8.65 -4.35
N TYR A 263 5.29 9.69 -3.68
CA TYR A 263 4.17 10.50 -4.18
C TYR A 263 4.51 11.23 -5.47
N GLU A 264 5.71 11.79 -5.58
CA GLU A 264 6.18 12.43 -6.82
C GLU A 264 6.15 11.45 -8.00
N VAL A 265 6.74 10.27 -7.84
CA VAL A 265 6.76 9.22 -8.86
C VAL A 265 5.35 8.78 -9.24
N ARG A 266 4.46 8.57 -8.26
CA ARG A 266 3.04 8.23 -8.52
C ARG A 266 2.33 9.33 -9.30
N ASN A 267 2.49 10.59 -8.90
CA ASN A 267 1.82 11.71 -9.53
C ASN A 267 2.30 11.92 -10.98
N ILE A 268 3.61 11.88 -11.22
CA ILE A 268 4.17 12.00 -12.58
C ILE A 268 3.70 10.85 -13.47
N GLY A 269 3.68 9.61 -12.95
CA GLY A 269 3.13 8.46 -13.66
C GLY A 269 1.65 8.64 -14.02
N SER A 270 0.85 9.12 -13.05
CA SER A 270 -0.59 9.38 -13.25
C SER A 270 -0.84 10.47 -14.29
N ILE A 271 -0.05 11.55 -14.29
CA ILE A 271 -0.12 12.61 -15.30
C ILE A 271 0.24 12.06 -16.69
N ALA A 272 1.31 11.27 -16.79
CA ALA A 272 1.72 10.70 -18.08
C ALA A 272 0.66 9.76 -18.66
N PHE A 273 0.05 8.94 -17.80
CA PHE A 273 -1.09 8.10 -18.18
C PHE A 273 -2.28 8.93 -18.63
N GLY A 274 -2.64 9.97 -17.87
CA GLY A 274 -3.74 10.88 -18.23
C GLY A 274 -3.52 11.55 -19.60
N VAL A 275 -2.30 12.01 -19.88
CA VAL A 275 -1.94 12.61 -21.18
C VAL A 275 -2.03 11.58 -22.31
N GLU A 276 -1.48 10.38 -22.13
CA GLU A 276 -1.49 9.33 -23.16
C GLU A 276 -2.92 8.88 -23.49
N GLN A 277 -3.76 8.71 -22.46
CA GLN A 277 -5.16 8.29 -22.59
C GLN A 277 -6.13 9.44 -22.88
N LYS A 278 -5.64 10.69 -22.99
CA LYS A 278 -6.45 11.90 -23.21
C LYS A 278 -7.55 12.09 -22.15
N ILE A 279 -7.26 11.72 -20.91
CA ILE A 279 -8.14 11.98 -19.77
C ILE A 279 -8.14 13.50 -19.52
N PRO A 280 -9.31 14.11 -19.22
CA PRO A 280 -9.38 15.53 -18.87
C PRO A 280 -8.40 15.92 -17.76
N VAL A 281 -7.86 17.14 -17.85
CA VAL A 281 -6.86 17.63 -16.89
C VAL A 281 -7.48 17.71 -15.51
N GLU A 282 -8.70 18.18 -15.39
CA GLU A 282 -9.44 18.31 -14.14
C GLU A 282 -9.60 16.96 -13.43
N THR A 283 -9.94 15.91 -14.19
CA THR A 283 -10.07 14.54 -13.67
C THR A 283 -8.72 13.96 -13.25
N THR A 284 -7.65 14.23 -14.02
CA THR A 284 -6.30 13.78 -13.66
C THR A 284 -5.83 14.46 -12.38
N MET A 285 -6.01 15.79 -12.30
CA MET A 285 -5.58 16.62 -11.17
C MET A 285 -6.32 16.29 -9.88
N SER A 286 -7.62 15.95 -9.93
CA SER A 286 -8.40 15.60 -8.74
C SER A 286 -7.98 14.28 -8.09
N LYS A 287 -7.18 13.45 -8.78
CA LYS A 287 -6.65 12.18 -8.25
C LYS A 287 -5.22 12.27 -7.75
N LEU A 288 -4.55 13.41 -7.93
CA LEU A 288 -3.17 13.60 -7.48
C LEU A 288 -3.11 13.91 -5.98
N ILE A 289 -2.03 13.49 -5.34
CA ILE A 289 -1.73 13.84 -3.95
C ILE A 289 -0.66 14.93 -3.93
N ILE A 290 -1.09 16.18 -3.87
CA ILE A 290 -0.21 17.36 -3.96
C ILE A 290 -0.56 18.35 -2.84
N LYS A 291 0.35 19.29 -2.56
CA LYS A 291 0.01 20.42 -1.69
C LYS A 291 -1.12 21.21 -2.34
N GLU A 292 -2.22 21.42 -1.62
CA GLU A 292 -3.29 22.32 -2.05
C GLU A 292 -2.71 23.73 -2.27
N ALA A 293 -3.11 24.37 -3.37
CA ALA A 293 -2.70 25.74 -3.64
C ALA A 293 -3.30 26.67 -2.57
N GLU A 294 -2.45 27.49 -1.95
CA GLU A 294 -2.86 28.57 -1.03
C GLU A 294 -3.54 29.72 -1.77
#